data_AF-A0A3D2J8H5-F1
#
_entry.id   AF-A0A3D2J8H5-F1
#
_cell.length_a   1.000
_cell.length_b   1.000
_cell.length_c   1.000
_cell.angle_alpha   90.00
_cell.angle_beta   90.00
_cell.angle_gamma   90.00
#
_symmetry.space_group_name_H-M   'P 1'
#
loop_
_entity.id
_entity.type
_entity.pdbx_description
1 polymer ?
#
loop_
_entity_poly.entity_id
_entity_poly.type
_entity_poly.pdbx_seq_one_letter_code
_entity_poly.pdbx_strand_id
1 'polypeptide(L)'
;RLKTLQAVRAIQPLRTILLDLAPDASTLLAQMKEKWRYNVRLAMRKGVTVRVAETEADVRAWYTLLETTSERDMFGIHTLDYYLHAWRLLGNNGWVRLLLAEHQGQLLAGIFVSLFARQAIYLYGASSNEQRHLMPNYVLQWEAIRWAKQCGATSYDFWGIPETDAEHEAMAGVYRFKRGWGGRVVQFPGCYRQVYRPLLMKLAERFLPL
;
A
#
# COMPACT_ATOMS: atom_id res chain seq x y z
N ARG A 1 36.81 -14.70 -1.82
CA ARG A 1 35.85 -15.61 -1.13
C ARG A 1 34.62 -14.79 -0.75
N LEU A 2 33.49 -14.98 -1.44
CA LEU A 2 32.21 -14.43 -0.99
C LEU A 2 31.96 -14.99 0.43
N LYS A 3 31.89 -14.11 1.42
CA LYS A 3 31.48 -14.48 2.78
C LYS A 3 30.10 -15.12 2.68
N THR A 4 29.90 -16.25 3.35
CA THR A 4 28.65 -17.02 3.30
C THR A 4 27.48 -16.14 3.71
N LEU A 5 26.62 -15.78 2.76
CA LEU A 5 25.36 -15.10 3.04
C LEU A 5 24.43 -16.09 3.75
N GLN A 6 23.89 -15.69 4.90
CA GLN A 6 22.96 -16.52 5.65
C GLN A 6 21.53 -16.05 5.38
N ALA A 7 20.66 -16.95 4.93
CA ALA A 7 19.24 -16.65 4.84
C ALA A 7 18.69 -16.37 6.24
N VAL A 8 17.89 -15.32 6.38
CA VAL A 8 17.26 -14.92 7.64
C VAL A 8 15.80 -14.59 7.40
N ARG A 9 15.02 -14.52 8.48
CA ARG A 9 13.62 -14.08 8.41
C ARG A 9 13.54 -12.73 7.70
N ALA A 10 12.69 -12.66 6.70
CA ALA A 10 12.47 -11.41 5.96
C ALA A 10 11.71 -10.42 6.83
N ILE A 11 12.17 -9.17 6.84
CA ILE A 11 11.47 -8.03 7.46
C ILE A 11 10.37 -7.54 6.51
N GLN A 12 10.65 -7.54 5.21
CA GLN A 12 9.74 -7.12 4.16
C GLN A 12 8.97 -8.32 3.58
N PRO A 13 7.75 -8.12 3.06
CA PRO A 13 6.98 -9.16 2.40
C PRO A 13 7.77 -9.80 1.24
N LEU A 14 7.75 -11.13 1.17
CA LEU A 14 8.43 -11.89 0.12
C LEU A 14 7.70 -11.86 -1.22
N ARG A 15 6.41 -11.54 -1.22
CA ARG A 15 5.56 -11.52 -2.40
C ARG A 15 4.85 -10.18 -2.53
N THR A 16 4.67 -9.73 -3.75
CA THR A 16 3.85 -8.57 -4.10
C THR A 16 3.03 -8.80 -5.37
N ILE A 17 2.11 -7.89 -5.68
CA ILE A 17 1.46 -7.78 -6.99
C ILE A 17 1.98 -6.52 -7.67
N LEU A 18 2.58 -6.71 -8.85
CA LEU A 18 3.10 -5.63 -9.67
C LEU A 18 2.21 -5.46 -10.91
N LEU A 19 1.57 -4.30 -11.03
CA LEU A 19 0.80 -3.90 -12.20
C LEU A 19 1.69 -3.12 -13.17
N ASP A 20 1.72 -3.54 -14.42
CA ASP A 20 2.34 -2.80 -15.52
C ASP A 20 1.46 -1.60 -15.89
N LEU A 21 2.04 -0.40 -15.92
CA LEU A 21 1.35 0.84 -16.26
C LEU A 21 1.61 1.29 -17.71
N ALA A 22 2.34 0.52 -18.52
CA ALA A 22 2.52 0.82 -19.93
C ALA A 22 1.17 0.93 -20.70
N PRO A 23 0.19 0.03 -20.52
CA PRO A 23 -1.09 0.10 -21.22
C PRO A 23 -1.89 1.37 -20.93
N ASP A 24 -2.77 1.77 -21.85
CA ASP A 24 -3.68 2.89 -21.63
C ASP A 24 -4.72 2.61 -20.53
N ALA A 25 -5.40 3.66 -20.06
CA ALA A 25 -6.36 3.54 -18.95
C ALA A 25 -7.55 2.60 -19.24
N SER A 26 -8.00 2.53 -20.50
CA SER A 26 -9.10 1.64 -20.89
C SER A 26 -8.67 0.17 -20.84
N THR A 27 -7.45 -0.11 -21.31
CA THR A 27 -6.82 -1.43 -21.23
C THR A 27 -6.59 -1.84 -19.77
N LEU A 28 -6.07 -0.95 -18.93
CA LEU A 28 -5.90 -1.21 -17.49
C LEU A 28 -7.24 -1.54 -16.81
N LEU A 29 -8.30 -0.78 -17.10
CA LEU A 29 -9.65 -1.06 -16.59
C LEU A 29 -10.19 -2.42 -17.07
N ALA A 30 -9.90 -2.79 -18.32
CA ALA A 30 -10.34 -4.06 -18.89
C ALA A 30 -9.66 -5.27 -18.20
N GLN A 31 -8.38 -5.13 -17.84
CA GLN A 31 -7.58 -6.16 -17.16
C GLN A 31 -7.98 -6.40 -15.70
N MET A 32 -8.67 -5.45 -15.06
CA MET A 32 -9.22 -5.66 -13.72
C MET A 32 -10.30 -6.74 -13.74
N LYS A 33 -10.48 -7.42 -12.60
CA LYS A 33 -11.66 -8.25 -12.38
C LYS A 33 -12.93 -7.42 -12.56
N GLU A 34 -13.96 -8.02 -13.13
CA GLU A 34 -15.22 -7.34 -13.45
C GLU A 34 -15.81 -6.60 -12.25
N LYS A 35 -15.84 -7.24 -11.08
CA LYS A 35 -16.32 -6.63 -9.83
C LYS A 35 -15.52 -5.39 -9.40
N TRP A 36 -14.22 -5.32 -9.69
CA TRP A 36 -13.38 -4.16 -9.37
C TRP A 36 -13.73 -2.99 -10.26
N ARG A 37 -13.75 -3.21 -11.58
CA ARG A 37 -14.18 -2.20 -12.56
C ARG A 37 -15.60 -1.72 -12.29
N TYR A 38 -16.51 -2.62 -11.92
CA TYR A 38 -17.87 -2.26 -11.51
C TYR A 38 -17.86 -1.37 -10.27
N ASN A 39 -17.13 -1.73 -9.22
CA ASN A 39 -17.08 -0.97 -7.96
C ASN A 39 -16.42 0.40 -8.11
N VAL A 40 -15.39 0.55 -8.97
CA VAL A 40 -14.83 1.86 -9.34
C VAL A 40 -15.92 2.75 -9.91
N ARG A 41 -16.65 2.25 -10.92
CA ARG A 41 -17.74 3.01 -11.56
C ARG A 41 -18.88 3.29 -10.60
N LEU A 42 -19.19 2.35 -9.69
CA LEU A 42 -20.23 2.51 -8.69
C LEU A 42 -19.89 3.63 -7.70
N ALA A 43 -18.66 3.67 -7.18
CA ALA A 43 -18.20 4.72 -6.27
C ALA A 43 -18.31 6.11 -6.91
N MET A 44 -17.84 6.24 -8.16
CA MET A 44 -17.96 7.50 -8.92
C MET A 44 -19.43 7.90 -9.13
N ARG A 45 -20.30 6.98 -9.56
CA ARG A 45 -21.75 7.27 -9.73
C ARG A 45 -22.45 7.66 -8.45
N LYS A 46 -22.00 7.13 -7.31
CA LYS A 46 -22.53 7.47 -5.99
C LYS A 46 -21.92 8.76 -5.42
N GLY A 47 -21.11 9.48 -6.19
CA GLY A 47 -20.58 10.79 -5.79
C GLY A 47 -19.39 10.73 -4.84
N VAL A 48 -18.69 9.59 -4.73
CA VAL A 48 -17.41 9.55 -4.02
C VAL A 48 -16.37 10.29 -4.85
N THR A 49 -15.73 11.28 -4.23
CA THR A 49 -14.66 12.09 -4.82
C THR A 49 -13.32 11.72 -4.21
N VAL A 50 -12.23 11.97 -4.93
CA VAL A 50 -10.87 11.74 -4.43
C VAL A 50 -10.07 13.03 -4.57
N ARG A 51 -9.40 13.44 -3.50
CA ARG A 51 -8.48 14.57 -3.48
C ARG A 51 -7.14 14.19 -2.86
N VAL A 52 -6.14 15.05 -3.04
CA VAL A 52 -4.85 14.93 -2.36
C VAL A 52 -4.97 15.63 -1.00
N ALA A 53 -4.32 15.10 0.03
CA ALA A 53 -4.15 15.79 1.30
C ALA A 53 -3.25 17.02 1.13
N GLU A 54 -3.70 18.17 1.61
CA GLU A 54 -3.02 19.47 1.46
C GLU A 54 -2.52 20.02 2.80
N THR A 55 -3.04 19.49 3.91
CA THR A 55 -2.76 20.00 5.26
C THR A 55 -2.37 18.90 6.23
N GLU A 56 -1.75 19.27 7.35
CA GLU A 56 -1.53 18.31 8.44
C GLU A 56 -2.84 17.81 9.06
N ALA A 57 -3.90 18.61 9.02
CA ALA A 57 -5.22 18.22 9.48
C ALA A 57 -5.75 17.03 8.67
N ASP A 58 -5.50 17.01 7.36
CA ASP A 58 -5.82 15.87 6.49
C ASP A 58 -5.08 14.59 6.91
N VAL A 59 -3.78 14.70 7.20
CA VAL A 59 -2.96 13.55 7.64
C VAL A 59 -3.47 13.04 8.99
N ARG A 60 -3.81 13.93 9.92
CA ARG A 60 -4.38 13.58 11.23
C ARG A 60 -5.73 12.89 11.09
N ALA A 61 -6.62 13.41 10.25
CA ALA A 61 -7.93 12.80 9.98
C ALA A 61 -7.78 11.40 9.36
N TRP A 62 -6.85 11.23 8.41
CA TRP A 62 -6.52 9.92 7.86
C TRP A 62 -5.94 8.97 8.91
N TYR A 63 -5.08 9.47 9.79
CA TYR A 63 -4.49 8.65 10.86
C TYR A 63 -5.56 8.11 11.82
N THR A 64 -6.59 8.90 12.17
CA THR A 64 -7.74 8.41 12.95
C THR A 64 -8.49 7.27 12.23
N LEU A 65 -8.65 7.35 10.90
CA LEU A 65 -9.17 6.21 10.13
C LEU A 65 -8.23 5.00 10.16
N LEU A 66 -6.92 5.24 10.16
CA LEU A 66 -5.92 4.19 10.20
C LEU A 66 -5.95 3.46 11.55
N GLU A 67 -6.09 4.17 12.66
CA GLU A 67 -6.30 3.59 13.99
C GLU A 67 -7.53 2.67 13.99
N THR A 68 -8.68 3.17 13.52
CA THR A 68 -9.91 2.36 13.41
C THR A 68 -9.72 1.12 12.52
N THR A 69 -8.97 1.26 11.42
CA THR A 69 -8.68 0.15 10.50
C THR A 69 -7.77 -0.88 11.18
N SER A 70 -6.76 -0.42 11.92
CA SER A 70 -5.78 -1.25 12.62
C SER A 70 -6.40 -2.04 13.77
N GLU A 71 -7.33 -1.45 14.51
CA GLU A 71 -8.08 -2.13 15.58
C GLU A 71 -8.98 -3.23 15.00
N ARG A 72 -9.69 -2.90 13.91
CA ARG A 72 -10.58 -3.85 13.23
C ARG A 72 -9.83 -5.03 12.64
N ASP A 73 -8.75 -4.76 11.92
CA ASP A 73 -8.01 -5.77 11.14
C ASP A 73 -6.80 -6.32 11.92
N MET A 74 -6.61 -5.89 13.17
CA MET A 74 -5.60 -6.35 14.14
C MET A 74 -4.16 -6.30 13.61
N PHE A 75 -3.69 -5.14 13.18
CA PHE A 75 -2.30 -4.93 12.73
C PHE A 75 -1.64 -3.73 13.40
N GLY A 76 -0.31 -3.73 13.49
CA GLY A 76 0.46 -2.62 14.05
C GLY A 76 0.62 -1.45 13.07
N ILE A 77 0.55 -0.22 13.59
CA ILE A 77 0.77 1.01 12.83
C ILE A 77 1.89 1.83 13.47
N HIS A 78 2.57 2.65 12.67
CA HIS A 78 3.51 3.64 13.19
C HIS A 78 2.77 4.78 13.92
N THR A 79 3.52 5.63 14.64
CA THR A 79 2.96 6.81 15.28
C THR A 79 2.49 7.85 14.26
N LEU A 80 1.58 8.74 14.66
CA LEU A 80 1.17 9.88 13.83
C LEU A 80 2.37 10.71 13.32
N ASP A 81 3.37 10.94 14.18
CA ASP A 81 4.57 11.71 13.84
C ASP A 81 5.37 11.06 12.71
N TYR A 82 5.38 9.73 12.60
CA TYR A 82 6.02 9.03 11.48
C TYR A 82 5.37 9.45 10.14
N TYR A 83 4.04 9.44 10.08
CA TYR A 83 3.31 9.79 8.87
C TYR A 83 3.37 11.27 8.54
N LEU A 84 3.30 12.15 9.55
CA LEU A 84 3.49 13.60 9.37
C LEU A 84 4.89 13.91 8.82
N HIS A 85 5.94 13.30 9.39
CA HIS A 85 7.29 13.49 8.87
C HIS A 85 7.44 12.98 7.43
N ALA A 86 6.92 11.78 7.13
CA ALA A 86 6.95 11.25 5.78
C ALA A 86 6.22 12.17 4.78
N TRP A 87 5.02 12.65 5.15
CA TRP A 87 4.24 13.56 4.30
C TRP A 87 4.95 14.90 4.07
N ARG A 88 5.47 15.55 5.13
CA ARG A 88 6.19 16.84 5.02
C ARG A 88 7.46 16.72 4.16
N LEU A 89 8.25 15.68 4.37
CA LEU A 89 9.55 15.52 3.72
C LEU A 89 9.43 15.07 2.26
N LEU A 90 8.48 14.17 1.97
CA LEU A 90 8.38 13.48 0.68
C LEU A 90 7.24 14.03 -0.18
N GLY A 91 6.22 14.65 0.42
CA GLY A 91 5.06 15.19 -0.27
C GLY A 91 5.39 16.38 -1.18
N ASN A 92 6.18 17.34 -0.68
CA ASN A 92 6.58 18.54 -1.45
C ASN A 92 7.39 18.20 -2.71
N ASN A 93 8.13 17.10 -2.69
CA ASN A 93 8.90 16.62 -3.84
C ASN A 93 8.09 15.72 -4.79
N GLY A 94 6.81 15.48 -4.48
CA GLY A 94 5.94 14.58 -5.23
C GLY A 94 6.31 13.09 -5.11
N TRP A 95 7.23 12.74 -4.20
CA TRP A 95 7.66 11.35 -3.97
C TRP A 95 6.66 10.55 -3.15
N VAL A 96 5.71 11.23 -2.52
CA VAL A 96 4.61 10.65 -1.77
C VAL A 96 3.37 11.46 -2.02
N ARG A 97 2.21 10.78 -2.09
CA ARG A 97 0.90 11.40 -1.98
C ARG A 97 0.02 10.62 -1.03
N LEU A 98 -0.66 11.37 -0.16
CA LEU A 98 -1.82 10.88 0.57
C LEU A 98 -3.07 11.26 -0.23
N LEU A 99 -3.77 10.27 -0.75
CA LEU A 99 -5.05 10.42 -1.44
C LEU A 99 -6.18 10.14 -0.44
N LEU A 100 -7.24 10.93 -0.49
CA LEU A 100 -8.39 10.90 0.41
C LEU A 100 -9.67 10.76 -0.41
N ALA A 101 -10.51 9.78 -0.06
CA ALA A 101 -11.82 9.58 -0.65
C ALA A 101 -12.91 10.14 0.28
N GLU A 102 -13.74 11.02 -0.27
CA GLU A 102 -14.76 11.74 0.47
C GLU A 102 -16.13 11.59 -0.20
N HIS A 103 -17.18 11.59 0.61
CA HIS A 103 -18.56 11.65 0.15
C HIS A 103 -19.31 12.66 1.01
N GLN A 104 -19.89 13.69 0.37
CA GLN A 104 -20.66 14.74 1.06
C GLN A 104 -19.89 15.40 2.23
N GLY A 105 -18.58 15.64 2.04
CA GLY A 105 -17.70 16.24 3.06
C GLY A 105 -17.21 15.27 4.14
N GLN A 106 -17.66 14.01 4.13
CA GLN A 106 -17.18 12.99 5.06
C GLN A 106 -16.01 12.20 4.46
N LEU A 107 -14.90 12.11 5.21
CA LEU A 107 -13.75 11.27 4.86
C LEU A 107 -14.08 9.78 5.09
N LEU A 108 -13.98 8.98 4.03
CA LEU A 108 -14.33 7.56 4.05
C LEU A 108 -13.12 6.63 3.97
N ALA A 109 -12.07 7.03 3.24
CA ALA A 109 -10.85 6.25 3.10
C ALA A 109 -9.67 7.13 2.70
N GLY A 110 -8.45 6.63 2.90
CA GLY A 110 -7.27 7.25 2.34
C GLY A 110 -6.11 6.28 2.16
N ILE A 111 -5.27 6.55 1.16
CA ILE A 111 -4.08 5.75 0.85
C ILE A 111 -2.87 6.62 0.68
N PHE A 112 -1.78 6.14 1.24
CA PHE A 112 -0.46 6.71 1.17
C PHE A 112 0.32 5.97 0.09
N VAL A 113 0.69 6.68 -0.98
CA VAL A 113 1.34 6.10 -2.16
C VAL A 113 2.65 6.82 -2.40
N SER A 114 3.75 6.08 -2.47
CA SER A 114 5.03 6.66 -2.89
C SER A 114 5.19 6.56 -4.41
N LEU A 115 6.01 7.44 -4.95
CA LEU A 115 6.51 7.40 -6.31
C LEU A 115 8.02 7.61 -6.23
N PHE A 116 8.77 6.56 -6.57
CA PHE A 116 10.22 6.62 -6.61
C PHE A 116 10.73 6.07 -7.93
N ALA A 117 11.61 6.84 -8.60
CA ALA A 117 12.02 6.60 -9.97
C ALA A 117 10.80 6.39 -10.89
N ARG A 118 10.61 5.17 -11.43
CA ARG A 118 9.48 4.84 -12.32
C ARG A 118 8.49 3.87 -11.69
N GLN A 119 8.49 3.71 -10.37
CA GLN A 119 7.59 2.81 -9.67
C GLN A 119 6.80 3.57 -8.59
N ALA A 120 5.48 3.41 -8.63
CA ALA A 120 4.61 3.80 -7.53
C ALA A 120 4.37 2.61 -6.59
N ILE A 121 4.28 2.86 -5.29
CA ILE A 121 4.08 1.81 -4.28
C ILE A 121 2.92 2.21 -3.37
N TYR A 122 1.91 1.34 -3.27
CA TYR A 122 0.83 1.46 -2.31
C TYR A 122 1.32 1.06 -0.91
N LEU A 123 1.69 2.06 -0.11
CA LEU A 123 2.31 1.84 1.20
C LEU A 123 1.27 1.54 2.28
N TYR A 124 0.36 2.48 2.51
CA TYR A 124 -0.58 2.40 3.63
C TYR A 124 -1.99 2.72 3.17
N GLY A 125 -2.99 2.06 3.75
CA GLY A 125 -4.38 2.34 3.46
C GLY A 125 -5.25 2.22 4.70
N ALA A 126 -6.24 3.10 4.78
CA ALA A 126 -7.19 3.18 5.85
C ALA A 126 -8.59 3.42 5.29
N SER A 127 -9.60 2.85 5.93
CA SER A 127 -10.98 3.11 5.55
C SER A 127 -11.94 2.95 6.71
N SER A 128 -12.92 3.86 6.76
CA SER A 128 -14.00 3.90 7.73
C SER A 128 -14.82 2.60 7.74
N ASN A 129 -15.47 2.35 8.87
CA ASN A 129 -16.50 1.33 9.00
C ASN A 129 -17.84 1.80 8.39
N GLU A 130 -17.99 3.10 8.21
CA GLU A 130 -19.19 3.73 7.69
C GLU A 130 -19.21 3.75 6.16
N GLN A 131 -20.42 3.80 5.60
CA GLN A 131 -20.68 3.99 4.17
C GLN A 131 -19.86 3.09 3.22
N ARG A 132 -19.44 1.89 3.68
CA ARG A 132 -18.66 0.93 2.86
C ARG A 132 -19.36 0.51 1.56
N HIS A 133 -20.68 0.56 1.55
CA HIS A 133 -21.51 0.31 0.37
C HIS A 133 -21.27 1.33 -0.78
N LEU A 134 -20.53 2.41 -0.52
CA LEU A 134 -20.07 3.39 -1.51
C LEU A 134 -18.75 2.99 -2.20
N MET A 135 -18.07 1.95 -1.74
CA MET A 135 -16.83 1.42 -2.34
C MET A 135 -15.67 2.44 -2.45
N PRO A 136 -15.38 3.27 -1.42
CA PRO A 136 -14.40 4.36 -1.52
C PRO A 136 -12.99 3.87 -1.86
N ASN A 137 -12.57 2.73 -1.31
CA ASN A 137 -11.26 2.13 -1.58
C ASN A 137 -11.03 1.80 -3.07
N TYR A 138 -12.09 1.53 -3.84
CA TYR A 138 -11.95 1.20 -5.25
C TYR A 138 -11.66 2.43 -6.10
N VAL A 139 -12.44 3.51 -5.97
CA VAL A 139 -12.15 4.75 -6.71
C VAL A 139 -10.78 5.31 -6.32
N LEU A 140 -10.43 5.23 -5.03
CA LEU A 140 -9.18 5.73 -4.50
C LEU A 140 -7.94 5.03 -5.09
N GLN A 141 -7.95 3.68 -5.15
CA GLN A 141 -6.86 2.94 -5.82
C GLN A 141 -6.81 3.22 -7.33
N TRP A 142 -7.97 3.35 -7.98
CA TRP A 142 -7.99 3.68 -9.40
C TRP A 142 -7.39 5.05 -9.69
N GLU A 143 -7.71 6.05 -8.88
CA GLU A 143 -7.12 7.39 -8.99
C GLU A 143 -5.61 7.36 -8.68
N ALA A 144 -5.15 6.52 -7.73
CA ALA A 144 -3.72 6.34 -7.50
C ALA A 144 -2.98 5.72 -8.69
N ILE A 145 -3.57 4.71 -9.34
CA ILE A 145 -3.02 4.09 -10.56
C ILE A 145 -2.93 5.12 -11.69
N ARG A 146 -4.00 5.89 -11.91
CA ARG A 146 -4.03 6.96 -12.92
C ARG A 146 -2.98 8.03 -12.63
N TRP A 147 -2.91 8.48 -11.38
CA TRP A 147 -1.92 9.46 -10.92
C TRP A 147 -0.49 8.96 -11.17
N ALA A 148 -0.17 7.74 -10.75
CA ALA A 148 1.16 7.15 -10.95
C ALA A 148 1.54 7.14 -12.44
N LYS A 149 0.63 6.72 -13.31
CA LYS A 149 0.85 6.73 -14.77
C LYS A 149 1.06 8.15 -15.29
N GLN A 150 0.27 9.12 -14.85
CA GLN A 150 0.41 10.53 -15.25
C GLN A 150 1.78 11.11 -14.84
N CYS A 151 2.33 10.67 -13.71
CA CYS A 151 3.66 11.04 -13.26
C CYS A 151 4.80 10.22 -13.91
N GLY A 152 4.50 9.40 -14.92
CA GLY A 152 5.50 8.65 -15.70
C GLY A 152 5.94 7.33 -15.08
N ALA A 153 5.26 6.84 -14.04
CA ALA A 153 5.51 5.51 -13.51
C ALA A 153 5.21 4.44 -14.57
N THR A 154 6.07 3.43 -14.65
CA THR A 154 5.90 2.24 -15.48
C THR A 154 5.29 1.08 -14.71
N SER A 155 5.30 1.14 -13.38
CA SER A 155 4.71 0.10 -12.54
C SER A 155 4.01 0.67 -11.31
N TYR A 156 2.96 -0.03 -10.88
CA TYR A 156 2.28 0.18 -9.61
C TYR A 156 2.39 -1.10 -8.77
N ASP A 157 3.07 -1.00 -7.64
CA ASP A 157 3.31 -2.08 -6.72
C ASP A 157 2.27 -2.01 -5.59
N PHE A 158 1.44 -3.04 -5.48
CA PHE A 158 0.44 -3.13 -4.41
C PHE A 158 1.04 -3.50 -3.06
N TRP A 159 2.35 -3.74 -3.01
CA TRP A 159 3.12 -4.19 -1.87
C TRP A 159 2.58 -5.50 -1.26
N GLY A 160 3.10 -5.88 -0.09
CA GLY A 160 3.02 -7.21 0.50
C GLY A 160 1.69 -7.97 0.34
N ILE A 161 1.78 -9.20 -0.14
CA ILE A 161 0.71 -10.20 -0.13
C ILE A 161 1.15 -11.39 0.74
N PRO A 162 0.23 -12.27 1.18
CA PRO A 162 0.60 -13.44 1.97
C PRO A 162 1.61 -14.34 1.24
N GLU A 163 2.35 -15.16 2.00
CA GLU A 163 3.36 -16.06 1.43
C GLU A 163 2.74 -17.18 0.61
N THR A 164 1.51 -17.59 0.94
CA THR A 164 0.77 -18.59 0.18
C THR A 164 -0.55 -18.04 -0.38
N ASP A 165 -1.23 -18.83 -1.19
CA ASP A 165 -2.56 -18.50 -1.72
C ASP A 165 -3.70 -19.05 -0.84
N ALA A 166 -3.38 -19.54 0.36
CA ALA A 166 -4.34 -20.18 1.25
C ALA A 166 -5.42 -19.20 1.74
N GLU A 167 -6.69 -19.57 1.57
CA GLU A 167 -7.82 -18.67 1.86
C GLU A 167 -8.09 -18.45 3.36
N HIS A 168 -7.50 -19.27 4.23
CA HIS A 168 -7.67 -19.19 5.69
C HIS A 168 -6.61 -18.31 6.38
N GLU A 169 -5.64 -17.76 5.65
CA GLU A 169 -4.65 -16.85 6.22
C GLU A 169 -5.27 -15.47 6.53
N ALA A 170 -4.80 -14.83 7.60
CA ALA A 170 -5.30 -13.52 8.06
C ALA A 170 -5.31 -12.44 6.95
N MET A 171 -4.39 -12.54 5.97
CA MET A 171 -4.26 -11.59 4.87
C MET A 171 -5.02 -12.00 3.58
N ALA A 172 -5.84 -13.06 3.59
CA ALA A 172 -6.56 -13.52 2.40
C ALA A 172 -7.51 -12.45 1.81
N GLY A 173 -8.14 -11.64 2.65
CA GLY A 173 -8.98 -10.51 2.21
C GLY A 173 -8.18 -9.43 1.47
N VAL A 174 -7.03 -9.04 2.05
CA VAL A 174 -6.10 -8.07 1.44
C VAL A 174 -5.55 -8.59 0.12
N TYR A 175 -5.20 -9.88 0.07
CA TYR A 175 -4.75 -10.52 -1.16
C TYR A 175 -5.83 -10.49 -2.25
N ARG A 176 -7.06 -10.88 -1.90
CA ARG A 176 -8.20 -10.86 -2.83
C ARG A 176 -8.45 -9.45 -3.37
N PHE A 177 -8.30 -8.44 -2.51
CA PHE A 177 -8.35 -7.03 -2.88
C PHE A 177 -7.29 -6.64 -3.90
N LYS A 178 -6.02 -6.89 -3.60
CA LYS A 178 -4.88 -6.52 -4.45
C LYS A 178 -4.91 -7.27 -5.80
N ARG A 179 -5.21 -8.58 -5.79
CA ARG A 179 -5.28 -9.41 -7.00
C ARG A 179 -6.40 -8.99 -7.95
N GLY A 180 -7.42 -8.29 -7.47
CA GLY A 180 -8.53 -7.83 -8.30
C GLY A 180 -8.17 -6.73 -9.30
N TRP A 181 -7.08 -6.01 -9.06
CA TRP A 181 -6.59 -4.92 -9.91
C TRP A 181 -5.84 -5.39 -11.16
N GLY A 182 -5.59 -6.69 -11.29
CA GLY A 182 -4.73 -7.26 -12.33
C GLY A 182 -3.28 -7.36 -11.86
N GLY A 183 -2.35 -7.22 -12.80
CA GLY A 183 -0.92 -7.36 -12.52
C GLY A 183 -0.48 -8.82 -12.31
N ARG A 184 0.81 -8.98 -12.02
CA ARG A 184 1.44 -10.29 -11.79
C ARG A 184 1.98 -10.39 -10.37
N VAL A 185 1.90 -11.59 -9.79
CA VAL A 185 2.57 -11.87 -8.52
C VAL A 185 4.08 -11.94 -8.78
N VAL A 186 4.86 -11.26 -7.94
CA VAL A 186 6.32 -11.29 -7.94
C VAL A 186 6.78 -11.83 -6.60
N GLN A 187 7.73 -12.76 -6.63
CA GLN A 187 8.37 -13.31 -5.43
C GLN A 187 9.84 -12.90 -5.40
N PHE A 188 10.27 -12.39 -4.26
CA PHE A 188 11.64 -11.98 -3.98
C PHE A 188 12.43 -13.12 -3.32
N PRO A 189 13.76 -13.14 -3.46
CA PRO A 189 14.62 -14.19 -2.87
C PRO A 189 14.70 -14.13 -1.33
N GLY A 190 14.16 -13.06 -0.72
CA GLY A 190 14.11 -12.88 0.72
C GLY A 190 15.27 -12.08 1.30
N CYS A 191 15.52 -12.26 2.58
CA CYS A 191 16.52 -11.50 3.32
C CYS A 191 17.76 -12.34 3.60
N TYR A 192 18.94 -11.78 3.32
CA TYR A 192 20.22 -12.41 3.54
C TYR A 192 21.08 -11.52 4.42
N ARG A 193 21.66 -12.11 5.46
CA ARG A 193 22.56 -11.44 6.39
C ARG A 193 24.00 -11.79 6.08
N GLN A 194 24.82 -10.75 5.94
CA GLN A 194 26.27 -10.86 5.94
C GLN A 194 26.83 -10.43 7.29
N VAL A 195 27.46 -11.36 8.01
CA VAL A 195 28.03 -11.07 9.32
C VAL A 195 29.49 -10.61 9.17
N TYR A 196 29.76 -9.34 9.52
CA TYR A 196 31.10 -8.77 9.47
C TYR A 196 31.91 -9.00 10.75
N ARG A 197 31.25 -9.08 11.90
CA ARG A 197 31.86 -9.29 13.23
C ARG A 197 31.15 -10.44 13.97
N PRO A 198 31.56 -11.71 13.76
CA PRO A 198 30.82 -12.87 14.27
C PRO A 198 30.64 -12.91 15.78
N LEU A 199 31.66 -12.54 16.56
CA LEU A 199 31.57 -12.53 18.03
C LEU A 199 30.59 -11.48 18.54
N LEU A 200 30.65 -10.25 18.01
CA LEU A 200 29.71 -9.19 18.37
C LEU A 200 28.27 -9.54 17.96
N MET A 201 28.08 -10.15 16.80
CA MET A 201 26.76 -10.60 16.36
C MET A 201 26.17 -11.65 17.31
N LYS A 202 26.97 -12.64 17.72
CA LYS A 202 26.54 -13.66 18.71
C LYS A 202 26.16 -13.05 20.06
N LEU A 203 26.92 -12.04 20.51
CA LEU A 203 26.58 -11.31 21.73
C LEU A 203 25.29 -10.50 21.55
N ALA A 204 25.13 -9.81 20.42
CA ALA A 204 23.94 -9.05 20.11
C ALA A 204 22.70 -9.95 20.07
N GLU A 205 22.74 -11.10 19.40
CA GLU A 205 21.62 -12.06 19.37
C GLU A 205 21.27 -12.64 20.75
N ARG A 206 22.23 -12.65 21.69
CA ARG A 206 22.01 -13.15 23.05
C ARG A 206 21.42 -12.08 23.99
N PHE A 207 21.77 -10.81 23.80
CA PHE A 207 21.48 -9.74 24.76
C PHE A 207 20.59 -8.62 24.21
N LEU A 208 20.39 -8.55 22.90
CA LEU A 208 19.48 -7.61 22.25
C LEU A 208 18.33 -8.38 21.60
N PRO A 209 17.08 -7.93 21.75
CA PRO A 209 15.97 -8.44 20.95
C PRO A 209 16.13 -7.92 19.51
N LEU A 210 16.88 -8.65 18.70
CA LEU A 210 17.06 -8.42 17.26
C LEU A 210 16.05 -9.21 16.43
#